data_AF-A0A2H0WC79-F1
#
_entry.id   AF-A0A2H0WC79-F1
#
_cell.length_a   1.000
_cell.length_b   1.000
_cell.length_c   1.000
_cell.angle_alpha   90.00
_cell.angle_beta   90.00
_cell.angle_gamma   90.00
#
_symmetry.space_group_name_H-M   'P 1'
#
loop_
_entity.id
_entity.type
_entity.pdbx_description
1 polymer ?
#
loop_
_entity_poly.entity_id
_entity_poly.type
_entity_poly.pdbx_seq_one_letter_code
_entity_poly.pdbx_strand_id
1 'polypeptide(L)'
;MFIQGDLQALFDALYEVGAIDPVLKMDWSQVTSEMARNQNILTDTVRLINSCSGDRELLVQKLKFMDGKSLNYLAMEVAREFAEFQDRKELH
;
A
#
# COMPACT_ATOMS: atom_id res chain seq x y z
N MET A 1 11.81 -0.98 2.80
CA MET A 1 11.37 0.22 3.55
C MET A 1 10.06 -0.20 4.17
N PHE A 2 9.93 -0.26 5.49
CA PHE A 2 8.72 -0.79 6.14
C PHE A 2 7.71 0.33 6.32
N ILE A 3 6.43 0.00 6.17
CA ILE A 3 5.34 0.89 6.56
C ILE A 3 5.39 1.02 8.09
N GLN A 4 5.86 2.17 8.57
CA GLN A 4 6.04 2.44 10.00
C GLN A 4 4.71 2.94 10.56
N GLY A 5 3.86 2.01 10.98
CA GLY A 5 2.58 2.33 11.61
C GLY A 5 1.56 1.22 11.49
N ASP A 6 0.31 1.63 11.61
CA ASP A 6 -0.88 0.81 11.60
C ASP A 6 -1.15 0.32 10.15
N LEU A 7 -0.46 -0.74 9.74
CA LEU A 7 -0.63 -1.40 8.42
C LEU A 7 -2.11 -1.70 8.15
N GLN A 8 -2.85 -2.02 9.21
CA GLN A 8 -4.28 -2.25 9.18
C GLN A 8 -5.05 -0.96 8.83
N ALA A 9 -4.75 0.18 9.48
CA ALA A 9 -5.35 1.47 9.12
C ALA A 9 -5.04 1.90 7.67
N LEU A 10 -3.86 1.56 7.15
CA LEU A 10 -3.50 1.84 5.76
C LEU A 10 -4.29 0.97 4.78
N PHE A 11 -4.44 -0.32 5.09
CA PHE A 11 -5.29 -1.23 4.33
C PHE A 11 -6.76 -0.78 4.33
N ASP A 12 -7.30 -0.41 5.50
CA ASP A 12 -8.66 0.13 5.62
C ASP A 12 -8.83 1.41 4.80
N ALA A 13 -7.85 2.32 4.84
CA ALA A 13 -7.88 3.53 4.03
C ALA A 13 -7.86 3.24 2.52
N LEU A 14 -7.04 2.27 2.08
CA LEU A 14 -7.00 1.82 0.69
C LEU A 14 -8.30 1.14 0.24
N TYR A 15 -8.93 0.38 1.13
CA TYR A 15 -10.22 -0.23 0.90
C TYR A 15 -11.33 0.83 0.77
N GLU A 16 -11.32 1.83 1.66
CA GLU A 16 -12.28 2.95 1.66
C GLU A 16 -12.21 3.79 0.37
N VAL A 17 -11.01 4.00 -0.18
CA VAL A 17 -10.84 4.70 -1.47
C VAL A 17 -11.06 3.79 -2.69
N GLY A 18 -11.36 2.51 -2.50
CA GLY A 18 -11.63 1.55 -3.57
C GLY A 18 -10.38 1.13 -4.36
N ALA A 19 -9.18 1.30 -3.82
CA ALA A 19 -7.92 0.95 -4.49
C ALA A 19 -7.61 -0.55 -4.43
N ILE A 20 -8.23 -1.31 -3.52
CA ILE A 20 -8.01 -2.76 -3.39
C ILE A 20 -8.63 -3.55 -4.55
N ASP A 21 -9.85 -3.21 -4.95
CA ASP A 21 -10.59 -3.92 -6.00
C ASP A 21 -9.87 -4.00 -7.37
N PRO A 22 -9.26 -2.90 -7.91
CA PRO A 22 -8.49 -2.99 -9.13
C PRO A 22 -7.23 -3.83 -8.97
N VAL A 23 -6.57 -3.81 -7.81
CA VAL A 23 -5.38 -4.63 -7.56
C VAL A 23 -5.70 -6.12 -7.57
N LEU A 24 -6.83 -6.54 -6.99
CA LEU A 24 -7.28 -7.93 -7.02
C LEU A 24 -7.51 -8.45 -8.45
N LYS A 25 -7.84 -7.55 -9.38
CA LYS A 25 -8.11 -7.87 -10.80
C LYS A 25 -6.88 -7.70 -11.70
N MET A 26 -5.78 -7.15 -11.21
CA MET A 26 -4.56 -6.92 -11.97
C MET A 26 -3.70 -8.18 -12.08
N ASP A 27 -2.75 -8.17 -13.01
CA ASP A 27 -1.69 -9.18 -13.07
C ASP A 27 -0.56 -8.78 -12.12
N TRP A 28 -0.48 -9.46 -10.98
CA TRP A 28 0.46 -9.18 -9.90
C TRP A 28 1.90 -9.36 -10.37
N SER A 29 2.15 -10.26 -11.33
CA SER A 29 3.48 -10.51 -11.87
C SER A 29 3.97 -9.32 -12.69
N GLN A 30 3.10 -8.78 -13.55
CA GLN A 30 3.43 -7.58 -14.35
C GLN A 30 3.64 -6.35 -13.46
N VAL A 31 2.72 -6.12 -12.53
CA VAL A 31 2.77 -4.96 -11.62
C VAL A 31 4.03 -5.02 -10.74
N THR A 32 4.37 -6.20 -10.21
CA THR A 32 5.61 -6.39 -9.43
C THR A 32 6.85 -6.11 -10.29
N SER A 33 6.85 -6.53 -11.56
CA SER A 33 7.97 -6.28 -12.48
C SER A 33 8.10 -4.78 -12.81
N GLU A 34 6.99 -4.07 -13.00
CA GLU A 34 6.99 -2.62 -13.17
C GLU A 34 7.44 -1.87 -11.90
N MET A 35 7.01 -2.32 -10.73
CA MET A 35 7.43 -1.77 -9.44
C MET A 35 8.92 -1.99 -9.19
N ALA A 36 9.46 -3.15 -9.55
CA ALA A 36 10.89 -3.43 -9.47
C ALA A 36 11.72 -2.48 -10.35
N ARG A 37 11.16 -1.98 -11.45
CA ARG A 37 11.78 -0.95 -12.32
C ARG A 37 11.58 0.47 -11.80
N ASN A 38 10.55 0.71 -10.99
CA ASN A 38 10.14 2.03 -10.50
C ASN A 38 10.13 2.11 -8.97
N GLN A 39 11.11 1.49 -8.31
CA GLN A 39 11.17 1.40 -6.83
C GLN A 39 11.16 2.78 -6.13
N ASN A 40 11.63 3.83 -6.81
CA ASN A 40 11.61 5.19 -6.28
C ASN A 40 10.19 5.69 -5.99
N ILE A 41 9.23 5.42 -6.89
CA ILE A 41 7.83 5.86 -6.74
C ILE A 41 7.22 5.26 -5.48
N LEU A 42 7.44 3.96 -5.27
CA LEU A 42 6.95 3.26 -4.10
C LEU A 42 7.61 3.77 -2.82
N THR A 43 8.93 3.97 -2.85
CA THR A 43 9.72 4.50 -1.72
C THR A 43 9.23 5.88 -1.30
N ASP A 44 8.99 6.77 -2.25
CA ASP A 44 8.47 8.12 -1.99
C ASP A 44 7.03 8.08 -1.48
N THR A 45 6.20 7.19 -2.04
CA THR A 45 4.80 7.00 -1.60
C THR A 45 4.73 6.47 -0.16
N VAL A 46 5.54 5.45 0.18
CA VAL A 46 5.62 4.90 1.54
C VAL A 46 6.17 5.95 2.51
N ARG A 47 7.16 6.75 2.10
CA ARG A 47 7.67 7.86 2.93
C ARG A 47 6.59 8.91 3.17
N LEU A 48 5.83 9.27 2.14
CA LEU A 48 4.71 10.21 2.22
C LEU A 48 3.66 9.71 3.22
N ILE A 49 3.37 8.42 3.21
CA ILE A 49 2.40 7.78 4.10
C ILE A 49 2.91 7.69 5.53
N ASN A 50 4.16 7.28 5.72
CA ASN A 50 4.81 7.27 7.02
C ASN A 50 4.88 8.69 7.61
N SER A 51 4.97 9.74 6.78
CA SER A 51 4.89 11.13 7.26
C SER A 51 3.51 11.55 7.75
N CYS A 52 2.47 10.78 7.41
CA CYS A 52 1.09 10.94 7.90
C CYS A 52 0.77 10.02 9.09
N SER A 53 1.77 9.30 9.63
CA SER A 53 1.57 8.35 10.73
C SER A 53 1.05 9.08 11.97
N GLY A 54 -0.19 8.78 12.34
CA GLY A 54 -0.93 9.42 13.43
C GLY A 54 -2.17 10.21 13.00
N ASP A 55 -2.33 10.53 11.71
CA ASP A 55 -3.48 11.30 11.19
C ASP A 55 -4.16 10.57 10.03
N ARG A 56 -5.16 9.75 10.38
CA ARG A 56 -5.92 8.92 9.43
C ARG A 56 -6.67 9.75 8.39
N GLU A 57 -7.22 10.90 8.76
CA GLU A 57 -7.96 11.74 7.82
C GLU A 57 -7.02 12.30 6.75
N LEU A 58 -5.83 12.77 7.17
CA LEU A 58 -4.80 13.23 6.25
C LEU A 58 -4.32 12.12 5.30
N LEU A 59 -4.18 10.90 5.82
CA LEU A 59 -3.82 9.73 5.02
C LEU A 59 -4.86 9.43 3.94
N VAL A 60 -6.15 9.32 4.30
CA VAL A 60 -7.24 9.08 3.35
C VAL A 60 -7.33 10.19 2.31
N GLN A 61 -7.17 11.46 2.72
CA GLN A 61 -7.14 12.57 1.78
C GLN A 61 -5.99 12.43 0.78
N LYS A 62 -4.76 12.19 1.25
CA LYS A 62 -3.61 12.00 0.36
C LYS A 62 -3.81 10.83 -0.60
N LEU A 63 -4.38 9.73 -0.14
CA LEU A 63 -4.72 8.59 -0.99
C LEU A 63 -5.74 8.96 -2.06
N LYS A 64 -6.79 9.74 -1.73
CA LYS A 64 -7.78 10.21 -2.72
C LYS A 64 -7.20 11.12 -3.81
N PHE A 65 -6.18 11.92 -3.48
CA PHE A 65 -5.51 12.82 -4.42
C PHE A 65 -4.34 12.18 -5.17
N MET A 66 -4.01 10.92 -4.86
CA MET A 66 -2.90 10.21 -5.47
C MET A 66 -3.31 9.59 -6.80
N ASP A 67 -2.38 9.54 -7.75
CA ASP A 67 -2.61 8.88 -9.04
C ASP A 67 -2.93 7.39 -8.85
N GLY A 68 -3.88 6.88 -9.63
CA GLY A 68 -4.33 5.49 -9.54
C GLY A 68 -3.20 4.47 -9.68
N LYS A 69 -2.14 4.79 -10.45
CA LYS A 69 -0.97 3.91 -10.60
C LYS A 69 -0.18 3.76 -9.29
N SER A 70 0.01 4.87 -8.56
CA SER A 70 0.69 4.88 -7.26
C SER A 70 -0.17 4.20 -6.18
N LEU A 71 -1.49 4.42 -6.21
CA LEU A 71 -2.43 3.69 -5.35
C LEU A 71 -2.37 2.19 -5.55
N ASN A 72 -2.32 1.73 -6.81
CA ASN A 72 -2.25 0.30 -7.12
C ASN A 72 -0.94 -0.32 -6.63
N TYR A 73 0.20 0.36 -6.84
CA TYR A 73 1.50 -0.12 -6.35
C TYR A 73 1.55 -0.19 -4.83
N LEU A 74 0.99 0.81 -4.17
CA LEU A 74 0.90 0.85 -2.72
C LEU A 74 0.00 -0.26 -2.17
N ALA A 75 -1.19 -0.44 -2.75
CA ALA A 75 -2.10 -1.50 -2.35
C ALA A 75 -1.51 -2.90 -2.56
N MET A 76 -0.72 -3.11 -3.62
CA MET A 76 0.07 -4.32 -3.82
C MET A 76 1.07 -4.58 -2.70
N GLU A 77 1.91 -3.60 -2.35
CA GLU A 77 2.88 -3.79 -1.26
C GLU A 77 2.20 -3.99 0.08
N VAL A 78 1.15 -3.23 0.37
CA VAL A 78 0.39 -3.38 1.61
C VAL A 78 -0.21 -4.79 1.70
N ALA A 79 -0.82 -5.29 0.62
CA ALA A 79 -1.37 -6.64 0.59
C ALA A 79 -0.28 -7.71 0.77
N ARG A 80 0.90 -7.51 0.17
CA ARG A 80 2.05 -8.41 0.29
C ARG A 80 2.61 -8.43 1.71
N GLU A 81 2.89 -7.26 2.29
CA GLU A 81 3.37 -7.15 3.67
C GLU A 81 2.32 -7.69 4.66
N PHE A 82 1.03 -7.45 4.42
CA PHE A 82 -0.04 -7.96 5.29
C PHE A 82 -0.15 -9.48 5.23
N ALA A 83 -0.03 -10.08 4.04
CA ALA A 83 0.01 -11.53 3.88
C ALA A 83 1.23 -12.14 4.57
N GLU A 84 2.43 -11.56 4.40
CA GLU A 84 3.63 -12.01 5.10
C GLU A 84 3.53 -11.85 6.63
N PHE A 85 2.86 -10.78 7.10
CA PHE A 85 2.67 -10.54 8.52
C PHE A 85 1.69 -11.54 9.16
N GLN A 86 0.62 -11.90 8.45
CA GLN A 86 -0.32 -12.96 8.87
C GLN A 86 0.34 -14.34 8.87
N ASP A 87 1.08 -14.68 7.81
CA ASP A 87 1.82 -15.94 7.69
C ASP A 87 2.81 -16.14 8.86
N ARG A 88 3.56 -15.08 9.21
CA ARG A 88 4.45 -15.10 10.39
C ARG A 88 3.73 -15.20 11.74
N LYS A 89 2.48 -14.75 11.82
CA LYS A 89 1.65 -14.87 13.03
C LYS A 89 1.08 -16.28 13.21
N GLU A 90 0.77 -16.99 12.12
CA GLU A 90 0.28 -18.38 12.19
C GLU A 90 1.41 -19.39 12.46
N LEU A 91 2.67 -19.03 12.20
CA LEU A 91 3.86 -19.87 12.45
C LEU A 91 4.39 -19.83 13.91
N HIS A 92 3.71 -19.16 14.85
CA HIS A 92 4.13 -19.03 16.25
C HIS A 92 3.10 -19.51 17.27
#